data_AF-A0A3N1Q7L9-F1
#
_entry.id   AF-A0A3N1Q7L9-F1
#
_cell.length_a   1.000
_cell.length_b   1.000
_cell.length_c   1.000
_cell.angle_alpha   90.00
_cell.angle_beta   90.00
_cell.angle_gamma   90.00
#
_symmetry.space_group_name_H-M   'P 1'
#
loop_
_entity.id
_entity.type
_entity.pdbx_description
1 polymer ?
#
loop_
_entity_poly.entity_id
_entity_poly.type
_entity_poly.pdbx_seq_one_letter_code
_entity_poly.pdbx_strand_id
1 'polypeptide(L)' 'GAKALQGRPGLRVRVGNFRIIFTIQDDVLLVVVVTLGHRRDIYDTH' A
#
# COMPACT_ATOMS: atom_id res chain seq x y z
N GLY A 1 12.65 -2.42 -1.42
CA GLY A 1 12.25 -3.75 -1.93
C GLY A 1 10.76 -3.97 -1.68
N ALA A 2 10.08 -4.64 -2.60
CA ALA A 2 8.67 -5.02 -2.47
C ALA A 2 8.52 -6.29 -1.61
N LYS A 3 7.42 -6.41 -0.87
CA LYS A 3 7.06 -7.60 -0.10
C LYS A 3 5.63 -8.02 -0.44
N ALA A 4 5.36 -9.32 -0.51
CA ALA A 4 4.00 -9.83 -0.66
C ALA A 4 3.10 -9.39 0.52
N LEU A 5 1.83 -9.16 0.22
CA LEU A 5 0.78 -9.02 1.23
C LEU A 5 0.44 -10.39 1.83
N GLN A 6 -0.03 -10.38 3.09
CA GLN A 6 -0.59 -11.57 3.73
C GLN A 6 -2.10 -11.61 3.52
N GLY A 7 -2.64 -12.79 3.23
CA GLY A 7 -4.09 -13.03 3.13
C GLY A 7 -4.78 -12.51 1.87
N ARG A 8 -4.08 -11.81 0.98
CA ARG A 8 -4.59 -11.41 -0.35
C ARG A 8 -3.45 -11.23 -1.37
N PRO A 9 -3.72 -11.38 -2.67
CA PRO A 9 -2.75 -11.06 -3.73
C PRO A 9 -2.31 -9.60 -3.68
N GLY A 10 -1.05 -9.34 -4.06
CA GLY A 10 -0.48 -8.00 -4.17
C GLY A 10 0.81 -7.81 -3.38
N LEU A 11 1.41 -6.64 -3.60
CA LEU A 11 2.70 -6.25 -3.07
C LEU A 11 2.57 -4.98 -2.24
N ARG A 12 3.48 -4.82 -1.28
CA ARG A 12 3.70 -3.59 -0.52
C ARG A 12 5.13 -3.11 -0.60
N VAL A 13 5.32 -1.80 -0.68
CA VAL A 13 6.61 -1.12 -0.57
C VAL A 13 6.53 -0.05 0.50
N ARG A 14 7.60 0.07 1.31
CA ARG A 14 7.76 1.17 2.26
C ARG A 14 8.69 2.21 1.66
N VAL A 15 8.20 3.44 1.56
CA VAL A 15 8.97 4.62 1.12
C VAL A 15 8.86 5.67 2.22
N GLY A 16 9.92 5.84 3.01
CA GLY A 16 9.88 6.67 4.22
C GLY A 16 8.76 6.24 5.18
N ASN A 17 7.83 7.17 5.41
CA ASN A 17 6.65 6.97 6.27
C ASN A 17 5.44 6.37 5.54
N PHE A 18 5.48 6.25 4.22
CA PHE A 18 4.35 5.80 3.42
C PHE A 18 4.41 4.30 3.13
N ARG A 19 3.22 3.71 2.95
CA ARG A 19 3.04 2.34 2.48
C ARG A 19 2.30 2.37 1.16
N ILE A 20 2.96 1.90 0.12
CA ILE A 20 2.37 1.72 -1.20
C ILE A 20 1.89 0.28 -1.28
N ILE A 21 0.63 0.08 -1.67
CA ILE A 21 0.07 -1.24 -1.95
C ILE A 21 -0.29 -1.29 -3.44
N PHE A 22 0.13 -2.33 -4.15
CA PHE A 22 -0.17 -2.46 -5.56
C PHE A 22 -0.35 -3.91 -5.99
N THR A 23 -1.08 -4.09 -7.08
CA THR A 23 -1.21 -5.34 -7.82
C THR A 23 -0.82 -5.10 -9.27
N ILE A 24 -0.25 -6.11 -9.92
CA ILE A 24 0.04 -6.07 -11.35
C ILE A 24 -1.01 -6.96 -12.02
N GLN A 25 -1.74 -6.42 -12.99
CA GLN A 25 -2.72 -7.16 -13.80
C GLN A 25 -2.46 -6.83 -15.27
N ASP A 26 -2.12 -7.84 -16.07
CA ASP A 26 -1.98 -7.74 -17.54
C ASP A 26 -1.19 -6.50 -17.99
N ASP A 27 0.02 -6.33 -17.43
CA ASP A 27 0.93 -5.19 -17.62
C ASP A 27 0.44 -3.81 -17.11
N VAL A 28 -0.76 -3.75 -16.53
CA VAL A 28 -1.27 -2.56 -15.84
C VAL A 28 -0.89 -2.60 -14.36
N LEU A 29 -0.17 -1.57 -13.92
CA LEU A 29 0.16 -1.36 -12.51
C LEU A 29 -0.95 -0.58 -11.80
N LEU A 30 -1.75 -1.27 -10.98
CA LEU A 30 -2.72 -0.63 -10.11
C LEU A 30 -2.05 -0.25 -8.78
N VAL A 31 -1.73 1.04 -8.59
CA VAL A 31 -1.11 1.56 -7.37
C VAL A 31 -2.16 2.20 -6.47
N VAL A 32 -2.37 1.62 -5.28
CA VAL A 32 -3.14 2.25 -4.20
C VAL A 32 -2.15 2.86 -3.22
N VAL A 33 -2.04 4.19 -3.23
CA VAL A 33 -1.27 4.92 -2.22
C VAL A 33 -2.12 4.96 -0.95
N VAL A 34 -1.80 4.08 0.00
CA VAL A 34 -2.40 4.16 1.32
C VAL A 34 -1.57 5.16 2.12
N THR A 35 -2.01 6.42 2.13
CA THR A 35 -1.45 7.44 3.01
C THR A 35 -1.77 7.03 4.44
N LEU A 36 -0.84 6.36 5.10
CA LEU A 36 -0.91 6.11 6.52
C LEU A 36 0.12 7.02 7.16
N GLY A 37 -0.35 8.16 7.67
CA GLY A 37 0.36 8.88 8.72
C GLY A 37 0.74 7.93 9.85
N HIS A 38 1.59 8.39 10.77
CA HIS A 38 2.00 7.68 11.98
C HIS A 38 0.88 6.76 12.49
N ARG A 39 1.15 5.51 12.93
CA ARG A 39 0.18 4.42 13.22
C ARG A 39 -1.10 4.79 14.03
N ARG A 40 -1.20 6.02 14.54
CA ARG A 40 -2.34 6.66 15.20
C ARG A 40 -3.30 7.48 14.31
N ASP A 41 -2.95 7.87 13.08
CA ASP A 41 -3.70 8.93 12.35
C ASP A 41 -4.46 8.42 11.11
N ILE A 42 -5.02 7.21 11.17
CA ILE A 42 -5.61 6.56 9.97
C ILE A 42 -7.12 6.78 9.84
N TYR A 43 -7.78 7.30 10.87
CA TYR A 43 -9.22 7.57 10.82
C TYR A 43 -9.49 9.03 11.18
N ASP A 44 -9.39 9.89 10.18
CA ASP A 44 -10.18 11.12 10.17
C ASP A 44 -10.86 11.20 8.80
N THR A 45 -11.93 10.42 8.68
CA THR A 45 -12.88 10.51 7.57
C THR A 45 -14.14 11.11 8.17
N HIS A 46 -14.46 12.34 7.75
CA HIS A 46 -15.78 12.94 7.95
C HIS A 46 -16.87 12.08 7.29
#